data_AF-A0A8U7P5S2-F1
#
_entry.id   AF-A0A8U7P5S2-F1
#
_cell.length_a   1.000
_cell.length_b   1.000
_cell.length_c   1.000
_cell.angle_alpha   90.00
_cell.angle_beta   90.00
_cell.angle_gamma   90.00
#
_symmetry.space_group_name_H-M   'P 1'
#
loop_
_entity.id
_entity.type
_entity.pdbx_description
1 polymer ?
#
loop_
_entity_poly.entity_id
_entity_poly.type
_entity_poly.pdbx_seq_one_letter_code
_entity_poly.pdbx_strand_id
1 'polypeptide(L)'
;MMLRELYPDLCFEIVAMSTTGDKILDTALSKIGEKSLFTKELENALERNEVDLVVHSLKDLPTSLPPGFTIGAVCKRENPLDAVVFHPKNCGKTLSLLPEKSVIGTSSLRRAAQLKKKFPHLEFRDIESITLWKI
;
A
#
# COMPACT_ATOMS: atom_id res chain seq x y z
N MET A 1 -9.64 18.01 3.94
CA MET A 1 -10.89 18.65 3.52
C MET A 1 -11.45 17.82 2.39
N MET A 2 -12.66 17.30 2.55
CA MET A 2 -13.30 16.43 1.55
C MET A 2 -14.02 17.30 0.52
N LEU A 3 -14.09 16.85 -0.75
CA LEU A 3 -14.75 17.59 -1.82
C LEU A 3 -16.21 17.94 -1.50
N ARG A 4 -16.92 17.08 -0.75
CA ARG A 4 -18.28 17.30 -0.29
C ARG A 4 -18.44 18.52 0.63
N GLU A 5 -17.41 18.88 1.40
CA GLU A 5 -17.44 20.06 2.28
C GLU A 5 -17.30 21.36 1.48
N LEU A 6 -16.51 21.32 0.40
CA LEU A 6 -16.28 22.47 -0.47
C LEU A 6 -17.38 22.69 -1.50
N TYR A 7 -18.00 21.60 -1.96
CA TYR A 7 -19.02 21.62 -3.01
C TYR A 7 -20.26 20.83 -2.56
N PRO A 8 -21.08 21.38 -1.64
CA PRO A 8 -22.25 20.68 -1.11
C PRO A 8 -23.31 20.35 -2.16
N ASP A 9 -23.36 21.14 -3.24
CA ASP A 9 -24.32 20.99 -4.33
C ASP A 9 -23.88 19.95 -5.39
N LEU A 10 -22.64 19.45 -5.31
CA LEU A 10 -22.15 18.39 -6.20
C LEU A 10 -22.44 17.00 -5.61
N CYS A 11 -22.98 16.12 -6.44
CA CYS A 11 -23.15 14.71 -6.11
C CYS A 11 -21.86 13.94 -6.45
N PHE A 12 -21.39 13.11 -5.51
CA PHE A 12 -20.21 12.26 -5.69
C PHE A 12 -20.60 10.80 -5.56
N GLU A 13 -20.48 10.04 -6.65
CA GLU A 13 -20.63 8.59 -6.70
C GLU A 13 -19.28 7.90 -6.46
N ILE A 14 -19.30 6.75 -5.77
CA ILE A 14 -18.10 5.93 -5.56
C ILE A 14 -18.21 4.72 -6.47
N VAL A 15 -17.34 4.67 -7.48
CA VAL A 15 -17.20 3.52 -8.37
C VAL A 15 -16.08 2.63 -7.84
N ALA A 16 -16.44 1.46 -7.31
CA ALA A 16 -15.47 0.49 -6.82
C ALA A 16 -14.94 -0.36 -7.99
N MET A 17 -13.61 -0.45 -8.12
CA MET A 17 -12.94 -1.26 -9.13
C MET A 17 -11.98 -2.24 -8.48
N SER A 18 -11.83 -3.43 -9.06
CA SER A 18 -10.86 -4.44 -8.62
C SER A 18 -9.72 -4.50 -9.64
N THR A 19 -8.49 -4.30 -9.16
CA THR A 19 -7.29 -4.29 -10.00
C THR A 19 -6.74 -5.71 -10.18
N THR A 20 -5.90 -5.93 -11.18
CA THR A 20 -5.21 -7.21 -11.34
C THR A 20 -4.32 -7.51 -10.15
N GLY A 21 -3.70 -6.50 -9.53
CA GLY A 21 -2.93 -6.64 -8.29
C GLY A 21 -3.75 -7.14 -7.09
N ASP A 22 -5.05 -6.87 -7.03
CA ASP A 22 -5.94 -7.40 -5.98
C ASP A 22 -6.29 -8.88 -6.21
N LYS A 23 -6.26 -9.32 -7.47
CA LYS A 23 -6.65 -10.69 -7.88
C LYS A 23 -5.48 -11.66 -7.81
N ILE A 24 -4.25 -11.19 -8.00
CA ILE A 24 -3.04 -12.01 -7.92
C ILE A 24 -2.49 -11.95 -6.50
N LEU A 25 -3.03 -12.80 -5.63
CA LEU A 25 -2.58 -12.94 -4.24
C LEU A 25 -1.50 -14.03 -4.06
N ASP A 26 -1.37 -14.96 -5.01
CA ASP A 26 -0.55 -16.19 -4.88
C ASP A 26 0.84 -16.09 -5.54
N THR A 27 1.26 -14.91 -5.98
CA THR A 27 2.59 -14.71 -6.56
C THR A 27 3.24 -13.48 -5.98
N ALA A 28 4.39 -13.66 -5.33
CA ALA A 28 5.17 -12.60 -4.74
C ALA A 28 5.30 -11.40 -5.70
N LEU A 29 4.89 -10.21 -5.24
CA LEU A 29 4.95 -8.95 -6.01
C LEU A 29 6.35 -8.67 -6.57
N SER A 30 7.40 -9.21 -5.96
CA SER A 30 8.78 -9.13 -6.44
C SER A 30 9.04 -9.87 -7.76
N LYS A 31 8.22 -10.88 -8.10
CA LYS A 31 8.30 -11.67 -9.34
C LYS A 31 7.45 -11.09 -10.47
N ILE A 32 6.44 -10.29 -10.15
CA ILE A 32 5.56 -9.65 -11.14
C ILE A 32 6.17 -8.28 -11.43
N GLY A 33 7.05 -8.22 -12.43
CA GLY A 33 7.81 -7.02 -12.80
C GLY A 33 6.99 -5.84 -13.36
N GLU A 34 5.66 -5.88 -13.25
CA GLU A 34 4.78 -4.85 -13.78
C GLU A 34 4.46 -3.80 -12.72
N LYS A 35 5.12 -2.64 -12.79
CA LYS A 35 4.90 -1.49 -11.90
C LYS A 35 3.47 -0.92 -11.94
N SER A 36 2.68 -1.29 -12.94
CA SER A 36 1.31 -0.77 -13.17
C SER A 36 0.19 -1.70 -12.71
N LEU A 37 0.50 -2.77 -11.96
CA LEU A 37 -0.48 -3.79 -11.53
C LEU A 37 -1.68 -3.25 -10.75
N PHE A 38 -1.53 -2.09 -10.10
CA PHE A 38 -2.56 -1.47 -9.27
C PHE A 38 -3.17 -0.21 -9.91
N THR A 39 -2.59 0.32 -10.99
CA THR A 39 -3.03 1.59 -11.59
C THR A 39 -3.72 1.40 -12.94
N LYS A 40 -3.43 0.32 -13.67
CA LYS A 40 -3.87 0.13 -15.05
C LYS A 40 -5.38 0.12 -15.23
N GLU A 41 -6.12 -0.57 -14.37
CA GLU A 41 -7.59 -0.63 -14.49
C GLU A 41 -8.22 0.74 -14.20
N LEU A 42 -7.68 1.48 -13.24
CA LEU A 42 -8.16 2.81 -12.87
C LEU A 42 -7.84 3.83 -13.98
N GLU A 43 -6.64 3.75 -14.58
CA GLU A 43 -6.24 4.56 -15.73
C GLU A 43 -7.15 4.32 -16.94
N ASN A 44 -7.51 3.07 -17.23
CA ASN A 44 -8.44 2.73 -18.32
C ASN A 44 -9.85 3.30 -18.09
N ALA A 45 -10.34 3.31 -16.84
CA ALA A 45 -11.65 3.90 -16.53
C ALA A 45 -11.66 5.42 -16.71
N LEU A 46 -10.58 6.11 -16.35
CA LEU A 46 -10.38 7.53 -16.64
C LEU A 46 -10.34 7.78 -18.16
N GLU A 47 -9.58 6.99 -18.92
CA GLU A 47 -9.48 7.15 -20.38
C GLU A 47 -10.82 6.95 -21.09
N ARG A 48 -11.65 6.03 -20.58
CA ARG A 48 -13.00 5.75 -21.10
C ARG A 48 -14.08 6.71 -20.61
N ASN A 49 -13.72 7.68 -19.77
CA ASN A 49 -14.66 8.57 -19.07
C ASN A 49 -15.72 7.80 -18.26
N GLU A 50 -15.36 6.64 -17.71
CA GLU A 50 -16.21 5.88 -16.77
C GLU A 50 -16.15 6.49 -15.36
N VAL A 51 -15.05 7.19 -15.04
CA VAL A 51 -14.86 7.97 -13.81
C VAL A 51 -14.17 9.29 -14.14
N ASP A 52 -14.41 10.33 -13.32
CA ASP A 52 -13.81 11.65 -13.50
C ASP A 52 -12.48 11.82 -12.75
N LEU A 53 -12.29 11.08 -11.66
CA LEU A 53 -11.09 11.12 -10.83
C LEU A 53 -10.81 9.78 -10.18
N VAL A 54 -9.54 9.53 -9.86
CA VAL A 54 -9.07 8.35 -9.15
C VAL A 54 -8.33 8.77 -7.89
N VAL A 55 -8.62 8.09 -6.77
CA VAL A 55 -7.92 8.28 -5.50
C VAL A 55 -6.95 7.12 -5.30
N HIS A 56 -5.67 7.42 -5.09
CA HIS A 56 -4.63 6.41 -4.89
C HIS A 56 -3.77 6.72 -3.67
N SER A 57 -3.21 5.66 -3.06
CA SER A 57 -2.04 5.83 -2.21
C SER A 57 -0.85 6.26 -3.07
N LEU A 58 -0.27 7.42 -2.78
CA LEU A 58 0.81 8.00 -3.58
C LEU A 58 2.05 7.09 -3.70
N LYS A 59 2.29 6.24 -2.69
CA LYS A 59 3.40 5.27 -2.67
C LYS A 59 3.31 4.21 -3.78
N ASP A 60 2.11 4.01 -4.31
CA ASP A 60 1.79 2.96 -5.28
C ASP A 60 1.63 3.52 -6.70
N LEU A 61 1.75 4.85 -6.88
CA LEU A 61 1.80 5.46 -8.21
C LEU A 61 3.21 5.32 -8.83
N PRO A 62 3.31 5.09 -10.14
CA PRO A 62 4.58 5.11 -10.84
C PRO A 62 5.18 6.53 -10.81
N THR A 63 6.51 6.62 -10.88
CA THR A 63 7.22 7.91 -10.91
C THR A 63 6.95 8.71 -12.18
N SER A 64 6.61 8.02 -13.26
CA SER A 64 6.21 8.60 -14.54
C SER A 64 4.79 8.13 -14.83
N LEU A 65 3.87 9.09 -14.96
CA LEU A 65 2.50 8.79 -15.36
C LEU A 65 2.43 8.58 -16.88
N PRO A 66 1.49 7.75 -17.37
CA PRO A 66 1.26 7.63 -18.81
C PRO A 66 0.80 8.98 -19.40
N PRO A 67 0.99 9.20 -20.71
CA PRO A 67 0.49 10.40 -21.38
C PRO A 67 -1.01 10.59 -21.17
N GLY A 68 -1.45 11.83 -20.97
CA GLY A 68 -2.86 12.15 -20.74
C GLY A 68 -3.30 12.11 -19.28
N PHE A 69 -2.47 11.59 -18.36
CA PHE A 69 -2.75 11.58 -16.94
C PHE A 69 -1.89 12.58 -16.16
N THR A 70 -2.42 13.09 -15.06
CA THR A 70 -1.71 13.98 -14.14
C THR A 70 -2.15 13.76 -12.70
N ILE A 71 -1.31 14.15 -11.73
CA ILE A 71 -1.69 14.21 -10.33
C ILE A 71 -2.42 15.54 -10.10
N GLY A 72 -3.76 15.50 -10.09
CA GLY A 72 -4.59 16.70 -9.91
C GLY A 72 -4.52 17.28 -8.49
N ALA A 73 -4.25 16.45 -7.48
CA ALA A 73 -4.13 16.90 -6.09
C ALA A 73 -3.24 15.97 -5.26
N VAL A 74 -2.55 16.55 -4.28
CA VAL A 74 -1.87 15.81 -3.21
C VAL A 74 -2.49 16.25 -1.89
N CYS A 75 -3.20 15.32 -1.24
CA CYS A 75 -3.84 15.59 0.04
C CYS A 75 -2.82 15.83 1.16
N LYS A 76 -3.30 16.42 2.28
CA LYS A 76 -2.49 16.54 3.50
C LYS A 76 -1.95 15.17 3.89
N ARG A 77 -0.63 15.10 4.12
CA ARG A 77 0.07 13.86 4.42
C ARG A 77 -0.27 13.37 5.83
N GLU A 78 -0.75 12.14 5.92
CA GLU A 78 -0.90 11.41 7.18
C GLU A 78 0.45 10.92 7.71
N ASN A 79 0.46 10.32 8.91
CA ASN A 79 1.69 9.80 9.53
C ASN A 79 2.45 8.88 8.56
N PRO A 80 3.67 9.26 8.12
CA PRO A 80 4.42 8.52 7.12
C PRO A 80 5.28 7.39 7.70
N LEU A 81 5.25 7.18 9.02
CA LEU A 81 6.11 6.23 9.71
C LEU A 81 5.61 4.80 9.54
N ASP A 82 6.56 3.86 9.44
CA ASP A 82 6.26 2.44 9.56
C ASP A 82 5.83 2.11 11.00
N ALA A 83 4.80 1.29 11.14
CA ALA A 83 4.37 0.73 12.42
C ALA A 83 4.76 -0.74 12.53
N VAL A 84 4.94 -1.21 13.78
CA VAL A 84 5.15 -2.63 14.09
C VAL A 84 3.90 -3.14 14.80
N VAL A 85 3.35 -4.24 14.30
CA VAL A 85 2.24 -4.95 14.94
C VAL A 85 2.79 -6.22 15.56
N PHE A 86 2.61 -6.36 16.87
CA PHE A 86 3.07 -7.53 17.62
C PHE A 86 1.94 -8.53 17.82
N HIS A 87 2.28 -9.82 17.76
CA HIS A 87 1.42 -10.86 18.29
C HIS A 87 1.08 -10.58 19.77
N PRO A 88 -0.14 -10.85 20.27
CA PRO A 88 -0.56 -10.51 21.64
C PRO A 88 0.41 -10.95 22.75
N LYS A 89 1.07 -12.10 22.59
CA LYS A 89 2.13 -12.61 23.49
C LYS A 89 3.35 -11.68 23.65
N ASN A 90 3.53 -10.73 22.74
CA ASN A 90 4.62 -9.76 22.72
C ASN A 90 4.11 -8.32 22.91
N CYS A 91 2.90 -8.14 23.43
CA CYS A 91 2.37 -6.81 23.75
C CYS A 91 3.31 -6.04 24.68
N GLY A 92 3.51 -4.74 24.42
CA GLY A 92 4.40 -3.86 25.17
C GLY A 92 5.90 -4.03 24.88
N LYS A 93 6.30 -4.98 24.03
CA LYS A 93 7.70 -5.13 23.60
C LYS A 93 8.04 -4.21 22.43
N THR A 94 9.34 -4.00 22.25
CA THR A 94 9.94 -3.39 21.06
C THR A 94 10.68 -4.47 20.26
N LEU A 95 11.05 -4.17 19.01
CA LEU A 95 11.77 -5.12 18.16
C LEU A 95 13.09 -5.60 18.80
N SER A 96 13.78 -4.73 19.54
CA SER A 96 15.02 -5.07 20.26
C SER A 96 14.83 -6.01 21.45
N LEU A 97 13.59 -6.13 21.96
CA LEU A 97 13.26 -6.99 23.10
C LEU A 97 12.66 -8.33 22.66
N LEU A 98 12.60 -8.59 21.35
CA LEU A 98 12.17 -9.88 20.84
C LEU A 98 13.27 -10.93 21.04
N PRO A 99 12.90 -12.19 21.37
CA PRO A 99 13.85 -13.29 21.41
C PRO A 99 14.61 -13.44 20.09
N GLU A 100 15.84 -13.93 20.16
CA GLU A 100 16.59 -14.30 18.95
C GLU A 100 15.78 -15.25 18.06
N LYS A 101 15.97 -15.09 16.75
CA LYS A 101 15.25 -15.85 15.70
C LYS A 101 13.74 -15.63 15.68
N SER A 102 13.20 -14.62 16.38
CA SER A 102 11.82 -14.22 16.20
C SER A 102 11.56 -13.81 14.75
N VAL A 103 10.43 -14.25 14.20
CA VAL A 103 10.06 -14.04 12.80
C VAL A 103 9.28 -12.74 12.64
N ILE A 104 9.75 -11.87 11.75
CA ILE A 104 9.09 -10.64 11.33
C ILE A 104 8.55 -10.83 9.90
N GLY A 105 7.24 -10.68 9.74
CA GLY A 105 6.58 -10.73 8.43
C GLY A 105 6.63 -9.38 7.71
N THR A 106 7.27 -9.30 6.56
CA THR A 106 7.14 -8.15 5.64
C THR A 106 7.49 -8.53 4.21
N SER A 107 6.60 -8.25 3.26
CA SER A 107 6.85 -8.37 1.82
C SER A 107 7.54 -7.15 1.20
N SER A 108 7.80 -6.10 2.00
CA SER A 108 8.47 -4.89 1.52
C SER A 108 9.98 -5.04 1.60
N LEU A 109 10.64 -5.07 0.44
CA LEU A 109 12.10 -5.10 0.35
C LEU A 109 12.74 -3.92 1.10
N ARG A 110 12.12 -2.73 1.05
CA ARG A 110 12.57 -1.54 1.80
C ARG A 110 12.63 -1.83 3.31
N ARG A 111 11.53 -2.33 3.88
CA ARG A 111 11.45 -2.64 5.32
C ARG A 111 12.40 -3.76 5.69
N ALA A 112 12.42 -4.86 4.93
CA ALA A 112 13.29 -6.00 5.18
C ALA A 112 14.77 -5.60 5.19
N ALA A 113 15.25 -4.83 4.21
CA ALA A 113 16.65 -4.40 4.15
C ALA A 113 17.04 -3.51 5.35
N GLN A 114 16.20 -2.54 5.70
CA GLN A 114 16.45 -1.64 6.84
C GLN A 114 16.45 -2.41 8.17
N LEU A 115 15.49 -3.33 8.35
CA LEU A 115 15.36 -4.09 9.60
C LEU A 115 16.44 -5.15 9.75
N LYS A 116 16.82 -5.88 8.68
CA LYS A 116 17.93 -6.85 8.71
C LYS A 116 19.25 -6.20 9.13
N LYS A 117 19.52 -4.98 8.63
CA LYS A 117 20.71 -4.22 9.02
C LYS A 117 20.70 -3.84 10.50
N LYS A 118 19.54 -3.46 11.04
CA LYS A 118 19.41 -2.96 12.42
C LYS A 118 19.24 -4.08 13.46
N PHE A 119 18.60 -5.19 13.10
CA PHE A 119 18.24 -6.28 13.99
C PHE A 119 18.67 -7.63 13.38
N PRO A 120 19.99 -7.90 13.29
CA PRO A 120 20.52 -9.11 12.63
C PRO A 120 20.17 -10.42 13.37
N HIS A 121 19.71 -10.34 14.62
CA HIS A 121 19.29 -11.49 15.43
C HIS A 121 17.84 -11.94 15.12
N LEU A 122 17.09 -11.20 14.29
CA LEU A 122 15.71 -11.52 13.92
C LEU A 122 15.65 -12.20 12.54
N GLU A 123 14.64 -13.03 12.33
CA GLU A 123 14.34 -13.63 11.04
C GLU A 123 13.29 -12.81 10.29
N PHE A 124 13.39 -12.75 8.96
CA PHE A 124 12.46 -12.00 8.11
C PHE A 124 11.88 -12.91 7.04
N ARG A 125 10.56 -12.95 6.97
CA ARG A 125 9.82 -13.76 5.99
C ARG A 125 8.77 -12.91 5.29
N ASP A 126 8.42 -13.29 4.07
CA ASP A 126 7.36 -12.63 3.33
C ASP A 126 6.00 -12.92 3.98
N ILE A 127 5.15 -11.89 4.02
CA ILE A 127 3.74 -12.01 4.38
C ILE A 127 2.91 -11.28 3.34
N GLU A 128 1.95 -11.99 2.75
CA GLU A 128 1.08 -11.49 1.70
C GLU A 128 -0.27 -11.16 2.33
N SER A 129 -0.42 -9.94 2.85
CA SER A 129 -1.71 -9.42 3.29
C SER A 129 -1.74 -7.92 3.12
N ILE A 130 -2.79 -7.42 2.44
CA ILE A 130 -2.97 -6.00 2.14
C ILE A 130 -3.56 -5.24 3.33
N THR A 131 -4.43 -5.84 4.16
CA THR A 131 -4.85 -5.40 5.50
C THR A 131 -5.84 -6.44 6.03
N LEU A 132 -5.39 -7.59 6.57
CA LEU A 132 -6.24 -8.43 7.41
C LEU A 132 -5.43 -9.02 8.56
N TRP A 133 -5.87 -8.68 9.76
CA TRP A 133 -5.48 -9.20 11.05
C TRP A 133 -5.34 -10.74 11.05
N LYS A 134 -4.15 -11.25 10.75
CA LYS A 134 -3.76 -12.60 11.18
C LYS A 134 -3.06 -12.46 12.53
N ILE A 135 -3.90 -12.32 13.56
CA ILE A 135 -3.58 -12.68 14.94
C ILE A 135 -3.55 -14.20 15.00
#